data_AF-A0A962Y4L6-F1
#
_entry.id   AF-A0A962Y4L6-F1
#
_cell.length_a   1.000
_cell.length_b   1.000
_cell.length_c   1.000
_cell.angle_alpha   90.00
_cell.angle_beta   90.00
_cell.angle_gamma   90.00
#
_symmetry.space_group_name_H-M   'P 1'
#
loop_
_entity.id
_entity.type
_entity.pdbx_description
1 polymer ?
#
loop_
_entity_poly.entity_id
_entity_poly.type
_entity_poly.pdbx_seq_one_letter_code
_entity_poly.pdbx_strand_id
1 'polypeptide(L)'
;ETIRRKLLHECDVHTLLRLPTGLFYAQGVKANVLFFDKKPASETPWTRKLWIYDLRTNMHFTLKTNPLKREDLDDFVKCYVPEGIHLRAPTWSEEAPTGRWRAYDYETLINRDKASLDIFWLKDESLEESDNLPEPGIIAAEIVEDLQAALEQFREIAADLGEESEEAMDG
;
A
#
# COMPACT_ATOMS: atom_id res chain seq x y z
N GLU A 1 14.03 10.40 2.63
CA GLU A 1 15.04 9.35 2.85
C GLU A 1 15.43 9.24 4.34
N THR A 2 15.89 10.32 4.97
CA THR A 2 16.35 10.35 6.37
C THR A 2 15.39 9.72 7.37
N ILE A 3 14.08 9.99 7.25
CA ILE A 3 13.06 9.42 8.14
C ILE A 3 12.99 7.89 8.03
N ARG A 4 13.10 7.31 6.83
CA ARG A 4 13.06 5.85 6.64
C ARG A 4 14.28 5.17 7.23
N ARG A 5 15.47 5.74 7.00
CA ARG A 5 16.71 5.23 7.59
C ARG A 5 16.65 5.29 9.13
N LYS A 6 16.16 6.41 9.68
CA LYS A 6 15.95 6.57 11.13
C LYS A 6 14.94 5.57 11.68
N LEU A 7 13.83 5.35 10.99
CA LEU A 7 12.81 4.37 11.37
C LEU A 7 13.40 2.96 11.44
N LEU A 8 14.13 2.51 10.40
CA LEU A 8 14.77 1.19 10.38
C LEU A 8 15.87 1.04 11.44
N HIS A 9 16.50 2.15 11.84
CA HIS A 9 17.55 2.15 12.86
C HIS A 9 16.97 2.11 14.28
N GLU A 10 16.03 2.99 14.60
CA GLU A 10 15.48 3.18 15.95
C GLU A 10 14.35 2.19 16.31
N CYS A 11 13.72 1.60 15.29
CA CYS A 11 12.63 0.65 15.47
C CYS A 11 12.99 -0.71 14.86
N ASP A 12 12.32 -1.74 15.36
CA ASP A 12 12.28 -3.04 14.70
C ASP A 12 11.08 -3.07 13.76
N VAL A 13 11.28 -2.64 12.51
CA VAL A 13 10.25 -2.67 11.45
C VAL A 13 10.18 -4.08 10.88
N HIS A 14 9.36 -4.90 11.51
CA HIS A 14 9.32 -6.33 11.23
C HIS A 14 8.31 -6.70 10.13
N THR A 15 7.32 -5.87 9.82
CA THR A 15 6.30 -6.22 8.82
C THR A 15 5.73 -5.01 8.06
N LEU A 16 5.52 -5.19 6.77
CA LEU A 16 4.79 -4.26 5.90
C LEU A 16 3.72 -5.02 5.12
N LEU A 17 2.46 -4.61 5.27
CA LEU A 17 1.34 -5.10 4.46
C LEU A 17 1.03 -4.07 3.38
N ARG A 18 1.16 -4.46 2.10
CA ARG A 18 0.72 -3.65 0.96
C ARG A 18 -0.77 -3.84 0.80
N LEU A 19 -1.56 -2.78 1.03
CA LEU A 19 -3.01 -2.85 0.86
C LEU A 19 -3.41 -2.70 -0.61
N PRO A 20 -4.50 -3.36 -1.04
CA PRO A 20 -5.07 -3.15 -2.36
C PRO A 20 -5.58 -1.72 -2.54
N THR A 21 -5.78 -1.33 -3.79
CA THR A 21 -6.48 -0.09 -4.16
C THR A 21 -7.99 -0.27 -4.02
N GLY A 22 -8.77 0.82 -4.11
CA GLY A 22 -10.23 0.75 -4.05
C GLY A 22 -10.81 0.55 -2.63
N LEU A 23 -9.98 0.66 -1.59
CA LEU A 23 -10.39 0.54 -0.18
C LEU A 23 -10.82 1.86 0.46
N PHE A 24 -10.46 2.99 -0.14
CA PHE A 24 -10.73 4.32 0.39
C PHE A 24 -11.63 5.07 -0.56
N TYR A 25 -12.40 6.03 -0.03
CA TYR A 25 -13.26 6.92 -0.82
C TYR A 25 -12.47 7.71 -1.89
N ALA A 26 -11.18 7.94 -1.66
CA ALA A 26 -10.27 8.47 -2.67
C ALA A 26 -9.76 7.33 -3.57
N GLN A 27 -10.24 7.30 -4.81
CA GLN A 27 -9.80 6.36 -5.84
C GLN A 27 -8.29 6.50 -6.12
N GLY A 28 -7.64 5.37 -6.42
CA GLY A 28 -6.22 5.31 -6.77
C GLY A 28 -5.21 5.43 -5.61
N VAL A 29 -5.64 5.68 -4.37
CA VAL A 29 -4.71 5.76 -3.22
C VAL A 29 -4.07 4.40 -2.93
N LYS A 30 -2.74 4.35 -2.95
CA LYS A 30 -1.94 3.18 -2.55
C LYS A 30 -1.50 3.33 -1.10
N ALA A 31 -2.04 2.50 -0.21
CA ALA A 31 -1.72 2.52 1.21
C ALA A 31 -0.96 1.27 1.67
N ASN A 32 -0.18 1.39 2.74
CA ASN A 32 0.50 0.28 3.39
C ASN A 32 0.30 0.35 4.90
N VAL A 33 0.31 -0.79 5.58
CA VAL A 33 0.36 -0.88 7.04
C VAL A 33 1.76 -1.30 7.46
N LEU A 34 2.44 -0.47 8.24
CA LEU A 34 3.73 -0.82 8.84
C LEU A 34 3.51 -1.28 10.28
N PHE A 35 4.13 -2.40 10.64
CA PHE A 35 4.19 -2.92 11.99
C PHE A 35 5.63 -2.82 12.47
N PHE A 36 5.82 -2.16 13.60
CA PHE A 36 7.13 -1.95 14.17
C PHE A 36 7.04 -1.76 15.69
N ASP A 37 8.11 -2.18 16.36
CA ASP A 37 8.31 -1.88 17.78
C ASP A 37 9.34 -0.78 17.93
N LYS A 38 9.03 0.23 18.73
CA LYS A 38 10.06 1.18 19.18
C LYS A 38 11.02 0.45 20.12
N LYS A 39 12.32 0.64 19.91
CA LYS A 39 13.36 0.02 20.73
C LYS A 39 14.22 1.08 21.43
N PRO A 40 15.00 0.71 22.47
CA PRO A 40 15.94 1.62 23.14
C PRO A 40 16.99 2.19 22.18
N ALA A 41 17.69 3.24 22.58
CA ALA A 41 18.83 3.72 21.80
C ALA A 41 19.89 2.61 21.63
N SER A 42 20.43 2.48 20.42
CA SER A 42 21.43 1.48 20.05
C SER A 42 22.39 2.09 19.04
N GLU A 43 23.65 1.67 19.04
CA GLU A 43 24.60 2.05 17.99
C GLU A 43 24.29 1.33 16.67
N THR A 44 23.77 0.10 16.76
CA THR A 44 23.40 -0.71 15.59
C THR A 44 21.91 -0.64 15.29
N PRO A 45 21.49 -0.77 14.01
CA PRO A 45 20.08 -0.77 13.62
C PRO A 45 19.29 -1.89 14.31
N TRP A 46 18.07 -1.57 14.76
CA TRP A 46 17.16 -2.55 15.34
C TRP A 46 16.48 -3.43 14.31
N THR A 47 16.06 -2.88 13.16
CA THR A 47 15.49 -3.68 12.09
C THR A 47 16.56 -4.60 11.50
N ARG A 48 16.34 -5.91 11.58
CA ARG A 48 17.22 -6.91 10.96
C ARG A 48 16.63 -7.50 9.69
N LYS A 49 15.31 -7.66 9.67
CA LYS A 49 14.57 -8.30 8.59
C LYS A 49 13.17 -7.70 8.51
N LEU A 50 12.78 -7.28 7.31
CA LEU A 50 11.42 -6.83 7.00
C LEU A 50 10.70 -7.94 6.25
N TRP A 51 9.51 -8.30 6.73
CA TRP A 51 8.59 -9.17 6.00
C TRP A 51 7.55 -8.33 5.26
N ILE A 52 7.33 -8.62 3.98
CA ILE A 52 6.36 -7.91 3.15
C ILE A 52 5.28 -8.89 2.71
N TYR A 53 4.02 -8.51 2.94
CA TYR A 53 2.86 -9.19 2.37
C TYR A 53 2.26 -8.35 1.25
N ASP A 54 2.12 -8.92 0.06
CA ASP A 54 1.49 -8.25 -1.08
C ASP A 54 0.02 -8.66 -1.26
N LEU A 55 -0.89 -7.88 -0.67
CA LEU A 55 -2.34 -7.99 -0.88
C LEU A 55 -2.84 -7.02 -1.97
N ARG A 56 -1.94 -6.40 -2.73
CA ARG A 56 -2.28 -5.41 -3.76
C ARG A 56 -2.27 -5.99 -5.15
N THR A 57 -1.16 -6.63 -5.53
CA THR A 57 -0.93 -7.05 -6.91
C THR A 57 -1.93 -8.14 -7.32
N ASN A 58 -2.62 -7.94 -8.44
CA ASN A 58 -3.67 -8.82 -8.99
C ASN A 58 -4.81 -9.10 -7.99
N MET A 59 -5.14 -8.13 -7.13
CA MET A 59 -6.25 -8.21 -6.19
C MET A 59 -7.23 -7.05 -6.44
N HIS A 60 -8.48 -7.37 -6.73
CA HIS A 60 -9.51 -6.39 -7.08
C HIS A 60 -10.53 -6.23 -5.97
N PHE A 61 -10.50 -5.10 -5.27
CA PHE A 61 -11.47 -4.75 -4.24
C PHE A 61 -12.16 -3.43 -4.59
N THR A 62 -13.45 -3.32 -4.28
CA THR A 62 -14.25 -2.11 -4.48
C THR A 62 -15.12 -1.86 -3.26
N LEU A 63 -15.48 -0.59 -3.00
CA LEU A 63 -16.29 -0.25 -1.82
C LEU A 63 -17.71 -0.85 -1.84
N LYS A 64 -18.28 -1.09 -3.03
CA LYS A 64 -19.70 -1.47 -3.19
C LYS A 64 -19.92 -2.91 -3.62
N THR A 65 -19.16 -3.40 -4.60
CA THR A 65 -19.44 -4.69 -5.26
C THR A 65 -18.53 -5.82 -4.76
N ASN A 66 -17.30 -5.50 -4.35
CA ASN A 66 -16.36 -6.47 -3.79
C ASN A 66 -15.55 -5.88 -2.62
N PRO A 67 -16.20 -5.59 -1.47
CA PRO A 67 -15.53 -4.99 -0.33
C PRO A 67 -14.53 -5.96 0.29
N LEU A 68 -13.40 -5.44 0.76
CA LEU A 68 -12.42 -6.19 1.55
C LEU A 68 -13.08 -6.71 2.82
N LYS A 69 -13.00 -8.03 3.02
CA LYS A 69 -13.52 -8.72 4.20
C LYS A 69 -12.36 -9.13 5.10
N ARG A 70 -12.69 -9.49 6.34
CA ARG A 70 -11.69 -10.01 7.28
C ARG A 70 -11.03 -11.29 6.74
N GLU A 71 -11.77 -12.15 6.07
CA GLU A 71 -11.28 -13.43 5.52
C GLU A 71 -10.18 -13.24 4.48
N ASP A 72 -10.21 -12.15 3.71
CA ASP A 72 -9.15 -11.82 2.74
C ASP A 72 -7.79 -11.54 3.41
N LEU A 73 -7.79 -11.26 4.71
CA LEU A 73 -6.59 -11.06 5.53
C LEU A 73 -6.15 -12.32 6.26
N ASP A 74 -6.86 -13.44 6.16
CA ASP A 74 -6.53 -14.65 6.94
C ASP A 74 -5.18 -15.24 6.56
N ASP A 75 -4.84 -15.24 5.27
CA ASP A 75 -3.53 -15.71 4.81
C ASP A 75 -2.39 -14.82 5.32
N PHE A 76 -2.59 -13.50 5.30
CA PHE A 76 -1.66 -12.56 5.92
C PHE A 76 -1.49 -12.84 7.42
N VAL A 77 -2.57 -13.02 8.16
CA VAL A 77 -2.52 -13.29 9.62
C VAL A 77 -1.81 -14.61 9.92
N LYS A 78 -2.04 -15.65 9.10
CA LYS A 78 -1.31 -16.92 9.19
C LYS A 78 0.20 -16.72 8.96
N CYS A 79 0.58 -15.92 7.97
CA CYS A 79 1.99 -15.61 7.69
C CYS A 79 2.61 -14.69 8.76
N TYR A 80 1.81 -13.82 9.39
CA TYR A 80 2.28 -12.84 10.35
C TYR A 80 2.76 -13.48 11.66
N VAL A 81 2.18 -14.59 12.13
CA VAL A 81 2.60 -15.33 13.33
C VAL A 81 3.07 -14.42 14.49
N PRO A 82 2.15 -13.70 15.17
CA PRO A 82 2.51 -12.64 16.12
C PRO A 82 3.50 -13.07 17.22
N GLU A 83 3.30 -14.27 17.76
CA GLU A 83 4.10 -14.81 18.87
C GLU A 83 5.34 -15.58 18.40
N GLY A 84 5.52 -15.73 17.09
CA GLY A 84 6.48 -16.65 16.48
C GLY A 84 7.15 -16.07 15.26
N ILE A 85 7.72 -14.85 15.37
CA ILE A 85 8.44 -14.22 14.25
C ILE A 85 9.55 -15.11 13.67
N HIS A 86 10.17 -15.95 14.51
CA HIS A 86 11.20 -16.91 14.13
C HIS A 86 10.65 -18.14 13.38
N LEU A 87 9.34 -18.38 13.44
CA LEU A 87 8.63 -19.45 12.73
C LEU A 87 8.13 -19.01 11.34
N ARG A 88 8.23 -17.72 11.02
CA ARG A 88 7.82 -17.21 9.71
C ARG A 88 8.68 -17.84 8.61
N ALA A 89 8.02 -18.38 7.61
CA ALA A 89 8.63 -18.90 6.40
C ALA A 89 8.07 -18.13 5.19
N PRO A 90 8.90 -17.75 4.21
CA PRO A 90 8.40 -17.09 3.01
C PRO A 90 7.51 -18.06 2.23
N THR A 91 6.42 -17.54 1.66
CA THR A 91 5.64 -18.28 0.67
C THR A 91 6.21 -18.10 -0.73
N TRP A 92 7.10 -17.11 -0.91
CA TRP A 92 7.79 -16.84 -2.16
C TRP A 92 9.16 -17.56 -2.20
N SER A 93 9.43 -18.22 -3.33
CA SER A 93 10.77 -18.71 -3.71
C SER A 93 10.90 -18.69 -5.24
N GLU A 94 12.06 -19.09 -5.77
CA GLU A 94 12.22 -19.24 -7.23
C GLU A 94 11.29 -20.34 -7.78
N GLU A 95 11.00 -21.36 -6.97
CA GLU A 95 10.06 -22.44 -7.29
C GLU A 95 8.59 -22.06 -7.03
N ALA A 96 8.35 -21.04 -6.19
CA ALA A 96 7.02 -20.51 -5.86
C ALA A 96 6.95 -18.98 -6.12
N PRO A 97 7.05 -18.53 -7.38
CA PRO A 97 7.21 -17.11 -7.70
C PRO A 97 5.95 -16.27 -7.44
N THR A 98 4.80 -16.91 -7.24
CA THR A 98 3.51 -16.28 -6.93
C THR A 98 3.30 -16.04 -5.43
N GLY A 99 4.24 -16.44 -4.59
CA GLY A 99 4.15 -16.24 -3.14
C GLY A 99 4.01 -14.76 -2.76
N ARG A 100 3.05 -14.47 -1.89
CA ARG A 100 2.72 -13.09 -1.43
C ARG A 100 3.47 -12.66 -0.17
N TRP A 101 4.19 -13.56 0.50
CA TRP A 101 4.97 -13.29 1.70
C TRP A 101 6.47 -13.50 1.47
N ARG A 102 7.25 -12.41 1.58
CA ARG A 102 8.69 -12.40 1.30
C ARG A 102 9.47 -11.59 2.34
N ALA A 103 10.66 -12.07 2.68
CA ALA A 103 11.58 -11.41 3.60
C ALA A 103 12.71 -10.67 2.87
N TYR A 104 13.12 -9.55 3.44
CA TYR A 104 14.27 -8.75 3.02
C TYR A 104 15.15 -8.44 4.24
N ASP A 105 16.46 -8.62 4.12
CA ASP A 105 17.39 -8.25 5.19
C ASP A 105 17.66 -6.74 5.22
N TYR A 106 18.17 -6.26 6.35
CA TYR A 106 18.47 -4.84 6.55
C TYR A 106 19.38 -4.27 5.46
N GLU A 107 20.43 -5.00 5.06
CA GLU A 107 21.39 -4.56 4.06
C GLU A 107 20.72 -4.36 2.68
N THR A 108 19.82 -5.25 2.30
CA THR A 108 19.02 -5.09 1.09
C THR A 108 18.14 -3.85 1.17
N LEU A 109 17.53 -3.56 2.33
CA LEU A 109 16.67 -2.38 2.49
C LEU A 109 17.45 -1.07 2.43
N ILE A 110 18.61 -1.00 3.08
CA ILE A 110 19.37 0.24 3.26
C ILE A 110 20.14 0.65 2.00
N ASN A 111 20.50 -0.33 1.17
CA ASN A 111 21.23 -0.14 -0.09
C ASN A 111 20.31 0.18 -1.28
N ARG A 112 18.98 0.14 -1.10
CA ARG A 112 18.03 0.62 -2.11
C ARG A 112 18.12 2.14 -2.27
N ASP A 113 17.74 2.61 -3.45
CA ASP A 113 17.62 4.05 -3.70
C ASP A 113 16.72 4.70 -2.64
N LYS A 114 17.28 5.71 -1.98
CA LYS A 114 16.65 6.47 -0.88
C LYS A 114 16.10 5.59 0.26
N ALA A 115 16.64 4.38 0.46
CA ALA A 115 16.09 3.36 1.36
C ALA A 115 14.57 3.18 1.17
N SER A 116 14.13 3.07 -0.09
CA SER A 116 12.71 2.95 -0.41
C SER A 116 12.13 1.61 0.05
N LEU A 117 11.03 1.68 0.80
CA LEU A 117 10.24 0.52 1.22
C LEU A 117 9.12 0.16 0.22
N ASP A 118 9.00 0.89 -0.89
CA ASP A 118 8.13 0.46 -1.98
C ASP A 118 8.83 -0.69 -2.73
N ILE A 119 8.53 -1.90 -2.27
CA ILE A 119 9.12 -3.15 -2.73
C ILE A 119 7.99 -4.05 -3.20
N PHE A 120 8.14 -4.59 -4.40
CA PHE A 120 7.23 -5.54 -5.02
C PHE A 120 8.02 -6.47 -5.94
N TRP A 121 7.50 -7.67 -6.13
CA TRP A 121 8.14 -8.72 -6.95
C TRP A 121 7.14 -9.49 -7.80
N LEU A 122 5.85 -9.41 -7.49
CA LEU A 122 4.79 -9.94 -8.33
C LEU A 122 4.62 -9.03 -9.54
N LYS A 123 4.37 -9.64 -10.70
CA LYS A 123 4.03 -8.93 -11.92
C LYS A 123 2.54 -8.63 -11.94
N ASP A 124 2.21 -7.45 -12.44
CA ASP A 124 0.83 -7.04 -12.66
C ASP A 124 0.33 -7.64 -13.97
N GLU A 125 -0.70 -8.48 -13.91
CA GLU A 125 -1.29 -9.16 -15.07
C GLU A 125 -2.00 -8.18 -16.01
N SER A 126 -2.48 -7.05 -15.49
CA SER A 126 -3.15 -6.02 -16.30
C SER A 126 -2.23 -5.31 -17.31
N LEU A 127 -0.91 -5.40 -17.12
CA LEU A 127 0.09 -4.82 -18.02
C LEU A 127 0.45 -5.74 -19.19
N GLU A 128 0.12 -7.04 -19.11
CA GLU A 128 0.49 -8.04 -20.11
C GLU A 128 -0.70 -8.47 -21.00
N GLU A 129 -1.97 -8.23 -20.61
CA GLU A 129 -3.15 -8.66 -21.38
C GLU A 129 -4.23 -7.56 -21.48
N SER A 130 -4.53 -7.07 -22.70
CA SER A 130 -5.73 -6.26 -22.96
C SER A 130 -7.05 -7.00 -22.67
N ASP A 131 -6.96 -8.31 -22.45
CA ASP A 131 -8.10 -9.22 -22.33
C ASP A 131 -8.53 -9.47 -20.87
N ASN A 132 -7.76 -8.95 -19.90
CA ASN A 132 -8.07 -8.98 -18.46
C ASN A 132 -8.61 -7.63 -17.95
N LEU A 133 -9.08 -6.79 -18.86
CA LEU A 133 -9.84 -5.60 -18.49
C LEU A 133 -11.15 -6.04 -17.80
N PRO A 134 -11.58 -5.35 -16.73
CA PRO A 134 -12.92 -5.55 -16.18
C PRO A 134 -13.96 -5.41 -17.29
N GLU A 135 -15.12 -6.07 -17.14
CA GLU A 135 -16.23 -5.90 -18.07
C GLU A 135 -16.45 -4.41 -18.40
N PRO A 136 -16.74 -4.02 -19.66
CA PRO A 136 -16.84 -2.61 -20.05
C PRO A 136 -17.78 -1.78 -19.18
N GLY A 137 -18.80 -2.42 -18.59
CA GLY A 137 -19.69 -1.78 -17.62
C GLY A 137 -19.02 -1.40 -16.29
N ILE A 138 -18.06 -2.19 -15.81
CA ILE A 138 -17.25 -1.88 -14.63
C ILE A 138 -16.33 -0.71 -14.92
N ILE A 139 -15.62 -0.75 -16.07
CA ILE A 139 -14.74 0.36 -16.49
C ILE A 139 -15.54 1.65 -16.65
N ALA A 140 -16.72 1.58 -17.29
CA ALA A 140 -17.58 2.74 -17.44
C ALA A 140 -18.06 3.29 -16.09
N ALA A 141 -18.39 2.41 -15.13
CA ALA A 141 -18.78 2.82 -13.79
C ALA A 141 -17.62 3.49 -13.04
N GLU A 142 -16.41 2.95 -13.13
CA GLU A 142 -15.18 3.52 -12.55
C GLU A 142 -14.87 4.89 -13.17
N ILE A 143 -14.94 5.03 -14.49
CA ILE A 143 -14.74 6.33 -15.19
C ILE A 143 -15.76 7.37 -14.71
N VAL A 144 -17.04 6.99 -14.58
CA VAL A 144 -18.08 7.91 -14.11
C VAL A 144 -17.82 8.34 -12.68
N GLU A 145 -17.43 7.42 -11.80
CA GLU A 145 -17.09 7.71 -10.41
C GLU A 145 -15.87 8.65 -10.31
N ASP A 146 -14.81 8.39 -11.08
CA ASP A 146 -13.60 9.22 -11.12
C ASP A 146 -13.91 10.63 -11.63
N LEU A 147 -14.72 10.76 -12.68
CA LEU A 147 -15.14 12.05 -13.22
C LEU A 147 -16.01 12.84 -12.23
N GLN A 148 -16.87 12.16 -11.47
CA GLN A 148 -17.68 12.79 -10.43
C GLN A 148 -16.82 13.30 -9.28
N ALA A 149 -15.85 12.51 -8.82
CA ALA A 149 -14.92 12.92 -7.77
C ALA A 149 -14.05 14.12 -8.21
N ALA A 150 -13.54 14.08 -9.44
CA ALA A 150 -12.79 15.20 -10.01
C ALA A 150 -13.64 16.47 -10.13
N LEU A 151 -14.90 16.33 -10.58
CA LEU A 151 -15.82 17.45 -10.70
C LEU A 151 -16.13 18.08 -9.33
N GLU A 152 -16.28 17.27 -8.28
CA GLU A 152 -16.53 17.77 -6.93
C GLU A 152 -15.33 18.57 -6.39
N GLN A 153 -14.10 18.07 -6.59
CA GLN A 153 -12.89 18.82 -6.24
C GLN A 153 -12.81 20.17 -6.96
N PHE A 154 -13.17 20.23 -8.25
CA PHE A 154 -13.21 21.49 -8.97
C PHE A 154 -14.29 22.45 -8.46
N ARG A 155 -15.41 21.93 -7.95
CA ARG A 155 -16.46 22.76 -7.35
C ARG A 155 -16.02 23.35 -6.01
N GLU A 156 -15.34 22.57 -5.18
CA GLU A 156 -14.77 23.05 -3.92
C GLU A 156 -13.76 24.18 -4.20
N ILE A 157 -12.81 23.96 -5.13
CA ILE A 157 -11.85 25.01 -5.53
C ILE A 157 -12.57 26.25 -6.08
N ALA A 158 -13.60 26.08 -6.91
CA ALA A 158 -14.35 27.19 -7.47
C ALA A 158 -15.15 27.96 -6.41
N ALA A 159 -15.65 27.29 -5.38
CA ALA A 159 -16.31 27.93 -4.24
C ALA A 159 -15.30 28.74 -3.42
N ASP A 160 -14.16 28.15 -3.07
CA ASP A 160 -13.08 28.84 -2.33
C ASP A 160 -12.61 30.10 -3.08
N LEU A 161 -12.40 30.01 -4.39
CA LEU A 161 -12.01 31.15 -5.24
C LEU A 161 -13.14 32.19 -5.43
N GLY A 162 -14.39 31.76 -5.34
CA GLY A 162 -15.57 32.62 -5.41
C GLY A 162 -15.74 33.47 -4.15
N GLU A 163 -15.51 32.86 -2.98
CA GLU A 163 -15.58 33.53 -1.67
C GLU A 163 -14.48 34.60 -1.50
N GLU A 164 -13.26 34.36 -2.01
CA GLU A 164 -12.19 35.38 -2.02
C GLU A 164 -12.53 36.62 -2.87
N SER A 165 -13.42 36.49 -3.86
CA SER A 165 -13.80 37.60 -4.74
C SER A 165 -14.89 38.52 -4.15
N GLU A 166 -15.71 38.02 -3.22
CA GLU A 166 -16.72 38.82 -2.51
C GLU A 166 -16.13 39.59 -1.32
N GLU A 167 -15.17 39.02 -0.58
CA GLU A 167 -14.50 39.73 0.53
C GLU A 167 -13.60 40.89 0.05
N ALA A 168 -13.06 40.82 -1.16
CA ALA A 168 -12.22 41.89 -1.73
C ALA A 168 -13.02 43.13 -2.21
N MET A 169 -14.35 43.06 -2.24
CA MET A 169 -15.23 44.14 -2.71
C MET A 169 -15.84 45.00 -1.59
N ASP A 170 -15.68 44.61 -0.32
CA ASP A 170 -16.28 45.28 0.85
C ASP A 170 -15.24 45.98 1.78
N GLY A 171 -14.02 46.20 1.27
CA GLY A 171 -12.89 46.84 1.98
C GLY A 171 -12.49 48.23 1.49
#